data_AF-A0A117S177-F1
#
_entry.id   AF-A0A117S177-F1
#
_cell.length_a   1.000
_cell.length_b   1.000
_cell.length_c   1.000
_cell.angle_alpha   90.00
_cell.angle_beta   90.00
_cell.angle_gamma   90.00
#
_symmetry.space_group_name_H-M   'P 1'
#
loop_
_entity.id
_entity.type
_entity.pdbx_description
1 polymer ?
#
loop_
_entity_poly.entity_id
_entity_poly.type
_entity_poly.pdbx_seq_one_letter_code
_entity_poly.pdbx_strand_id
1 'polypeptide(L)'
;MTAFVAVHGVGHYRSALSPAEIVTARSAVWAKDLAAGLGTAAEQVPVTYAYYAHHLHLGRPVAQGAEDFEQLEREHPHLAEDITHWAESLDESLGMRLPPAATAQGRLTVPLRQLVSAISERLSLDGRLTRAFIATFFRDVARYLGGPDDAARVAAREEVAGVISSTGARVVLAHSLGSVVAYEALHAHPELEVDLFLTLGSPLALRHGVFDRLSPAPLADTGERPTGVRRWVNLSDHGDIVAVPRPFKRRFPGVDLDLTDSIAPFDFHRVASYLRSSVVAATLAPYLVKDTDVRGSDAN
;
A
#
# COMPACT_ATOMS: atom_id res chain seq x y z
N MET A 1 21.29 -13.75 -5.80
CA MET A 1 20.64 -12.94 -4.77
C MET A 1 19.16 -13.11 -4.97
N THR A 2 18.39 -13.20 -3.90
CA THR A 2 16.93 -13.37 -3.96
C THR A 2 16.31 -12.16 -4.65
N ALA A 3 15.57 -12.35 -5.74
CA ALA A 3 14.93 -11.25 -6.44
C ALA A 3 13.76 -10.67 -5.61
N PHE A 4 13.64 -9.35 -5.61
CA PHE A 4 12.60 -8.60 -4.90
C PHE A 4 11.64 -7.96 -5.90
N VAL A 5 10.36 -7.96 -5.60
CA VAL A 5 9.36 -7.17 -6.33
C VAL A 5 8.84 -6.05 -5.44
N ALA A 6 8.84 -4.83 -5.98
CA ALA A 6 8.32 -3.63 -5.36
C ALA A 6 6.96 -3.26 -5.97
N VAL A 7 5.92 -3.25 -5.16
CA VAL A 7 4.54 -2.91 -5.56
C VAL A 7 4.16 -1.57 -4.93
N HIS A 8 3.83 -0.60 -5.78
CA HIS A 8 3.70 0.80 -5.39
C HIS A 8 2.31 1.19 -4.90
N GLY A 9 2.22 2.32 -4.20
CA GLY A 9 0.95 2.92 -3.77
C GLY A 9 0.23 3.73 -4.85
N VAL A 10 -0.49 4.76 -4.41
CA VAL A 10 -1.30 5.64 -5.28
C VAL A 10 -0.46 6.73 -5.97
N GLY A 11 -0.99 7.34 -7.03
CA GLY A 11 -0.40 8.54 -7.63
C GLY A 11 0.84 8.31 -8.49
N HIS A 12 1.08 7.08 -8.93
CA HIS A 12 2.24 6.70 -9.75
C HIS A 12 2.03 6.78 -11.26
N TYR A 13 0.81 7.03 -11.73
CA TYR A 13 0.52 7.16 -13.17
C TYR A 13 1.22 8.36 -13.79
N ARG A 14 1.92 8.15 -14.92
CA ARG A 14 2.59 9.21 -15.70
C ARG A 14 2.30 9.00 -17.18
N SER A 15 1.44 9.83 -17.77
CA SER A 15 1.04 9.71 -19.17
C SER A 15 2.15 10.00 -20.18
N ALA A 16 3.18 10.74 -19.77
CA ALA A 16 4.31 11.14 -20.62
C ALA A 16 5.41 10.07 -20.73
N LEU A 17 5.33 8.98 -19.95
CA LEU A 17 6.34 7.93 -19.91
C LEU A 17 5.70 6.58 -20.25
N SER A 18 6.43 5.74 -20.96
CA SER A 18 6.04 4.35 -21.18
C SER A 18 6.14 3.55 -19.87
N PRO A 19 5.37 2.46 -19.72
CA PRO A 19 5.49 1.55 -18.58
C PRO A 19 6.94 1.08 -18.33
N ALA A 20 7.68 0.74 -19.40
CA ALA A 20 9.07 0.27 -19.28
C ALA A 20 10.03 1.33 -18.72
N GLU A 21 9.87 2.60 -19.12
CA GLU A 21 10.65 3.72 -18.58
C GLU A 21 10.34 3.93 -17.09
N ILE A 22 9.06 3.81 -16.71
CA ILE A 22 8.64 3.94 -15.31
C ILE A 22 9.22 2.80 -14.47
N VAL A 23 9.10 1.55 -14.94
CA VAL A 23 9.66 0.37 -14.25
C VAL A 23 11.15 0.55 -14.03
N THR A 24 11.90 0.94 -15.07
CA THR A 24 13.36 1.15 -14.98
C THR A 24 13.70 2.25 -13.97
N ALA A 25 13.10 3.43 -14.10
CA ALA A 25 13.39 4.57 -13.25
C ALA A 25 12.98 4.31 -11.78
N ARG A 26 11.84 3.67 -11.55
CA ARG A 26 11.33 3.42 -10.19
C ARG A 26 12.03 2.25 -9.51
N SER A 27 12.45 1.22 -10.25
CA SER A 27 13.32 0.16 -9.71
C SER A 27 14.61 0.76 -9.17
N ALA A 28 15.25 1.67 -9.91
CA ALA A 28 16.47 2.35 -9.45
C ALA A 28 16.26 3.21 -8.20
N VAL A 29 15.12 3.91 -8.10
CA VAL A 29 14.79 4.70 -6.90
C VAL A 29 14.60 3.80 -5.67
N TRP A 30 13.84 2.71 -5.81
CA TRP A 30 13.61 1.76 -4.71
C TRP A 30 14.89 1.04 -4.30
N ALA A 31 15.73 0.64 -5.27
CA ALA A 31 17.04 0.05 -5.02
C ALA A 31 17.90 1.01 -4.18
N LYS A 32 17.94 2.29 -4.55
CA LYS A 32 18.67 3.32 -3.79
C LYS A 32 18.14 3.50 -2.37
N ASP A 33 16.82 3.56 -2.19
CA ASP A 33 16.22 3.78 -0.86
C ASP A 33 16.42 2.57 0.06
N LEU A 34 16.24 1.35 -0.45
CA LEU A 34 16.56 0.12 0.26
C LEU A 34 18.04 0.02 0.59
N ALA A 35 18.92 0.34 -0.36
CA ALA A 35 20.36 0.28 -0.16
C ALA A 35 20.83 1.23 0.94
N ALA A 36 20.22 2.42 1.02
CA ALA A 36 20.48 3.38 2.10
C ALA A 36 20.09 2.82 3.48
N GLY A 37 18.95 2.13 3.60
CA GLY A 37 18.55 1.47 4.85
C GLY A 37 19.41 0.26 5.20
N LEU A 38 19.81 -0.52 4.19
CA LEU A 38 20.63 -1.74 4.32
C LEU A 38 22.12 -1.47 4.54
N GLY A 39 22.58 -0.24 4.30
CA GLY A 39 24.01 0.10 4.34
C GLY A 39 24.82 -0.59 3.24
N THR A 40 24.24 -0.75 2.04
CA THR A 40 24.84 -1.44 0.90
C THR A 40 24.80 -0.59 -0.38
N ALA A 41 25.36 -1.07 -1.50
CA ALA A 41 25.25 -0.38 -2.79
C ALA A 41 23.91 -0.71 -3.49
N ALA A 42 23.36 0.24 -4.26
CA ALA A 42 22.07 0.09 -4.93
C ALA A 42 22.06 -1.08 -5.94
N GLU A 43 23.20 -1.32 -6.59
CA GLU A 43 23.42 -2.40 -7.55
C GLU A 43 23.34 -3.79 -6.90
N GLN A 44 23.47 -3.86 -5.57
CA GLN A 44 23.39 -5.09 -4.79
C GLN A 44 21.95 -5.38 -4.31
N VAL A 45 20.99 -4.50 -4.60
CA VAL A 45 19.58 -4.68 -4.26
C VAL A 45 18.80 -5.09 -5.51
N PRO A 46 18.49 -6.40 -5.69
CA PRO A 46 17.87 -6.92 -6.90
C PRO A 46 16.35 -6.70 -6.90
N VAL A 47 15.92 -5.43 -6.92
CA VAL A 47 14.50 -5.05 -6.89
C VAL A 47 13.97 -4.68 -8.27
N THR A 48 12.83 -5.26 -8.64
CA THR A 48 12.07 -4.92 -9.84
C THR A 48 10.73 -4.31 -9.44
N TYR A 49 10.39 -3.18 -10.06
CA TYR A 49 9.18 -2.43 -9.78
C TYR A 49 7.99 -2.96 -10.59
N ALA A 50 6.94 -3.41 -9.92
CA ALA A 50 5.68 -3.82 -10.56
C ALA A 50 4.76 -2.60 -10.74
N TYR A 51 4.63 -2.12 -11.98
CA TYR A 51 3.92 -0.89 -12.31
C TYR A 51 2.50 -1.14 -12.85
N TYR A 52 1.50 -1.07 -11.97
CA TYR A 52 0.11 -1.33 -12.34
C TYR A 52 -0.74 -0.06 -12.53
N ALA A 53 -0.25 1.12 -12.12
CA ALA A 53 -1.07 2.35 -12.10
C ALA A 53 -1.66 2.73 -13.47
N HIS A 54 -1.02 2.34 -14.58
CA HIS A 54 -1.57 2.62 -15.91
C HIS A 54 -2.92 1.93 -16.15
N HIS A 55 -3.17 0.73 -15.59
CA HIS A 55 -4.47 0.05 -15.69
C HIS A 55 -5.60 0.82 -15.00
N LEU A 56 -5.29 1.54 -13.92
CA LEU A 56 -6.28 2.34 -13.19
C LEU A 56 -6.74 3.58 -13.98
N HIS A 57 -5.93 4.03 -14.94
CA HIS A 57 -6.18 5.25 -15.72
C HIS A 57 -6.61 5.00 -17.17
N LEU A 58 -6.71 3.75 -17.62
CA LEU A 58 -7.15 3.43 -18.98
C LEU A 58 -8.56 3.96 -19.25
N GLY A 59 -8.72 4.67 -20.37
CA GLY A 59 -10.01 5.19 -20.84
C GLY A 59 -10.56 6.38 -20.06
N ARG A 60 -9.76 7.03 -19.21
CA ARG A 60 -10.19 8.21 -18.44
C ARG A 60 -9.38 9.47 -18.78
N PRO A 61 -10.00 10.66 -18.78
CA PRO A 61 -9.28 11.93 -18.84
C PRO A 61 -8.31 12.02 -17.66
N VAL A 62 -7.11 12.55 -17.89
CA VAL A 62 -6.21 12.95 -16.80
C VAL A 62 -6.90 14.09 -16.04
N ALA A 63 -7.33 13.83 -14.80
CA ALA A 63 -8.01 14.85 -13.99
C ALA A 63 -7.14 16.10 -13.87
N GLN A 64 -7.70 17.25 -14.28
CA GLN A 64 -7.06 18.56 -14.12
C GLN A 64 -7.30 19.05 -12.68
N GLY A 65 -6.50 18.53 -11.74
CA GLY A 65 -6.55 18.93 -10.34
C GLY A 65 -6.49 17.73 -9.39
N ALA A 66 -5.56 17.78 -8.44
CA ALA A 66 -5.42 16.77 -7.40
C ALA A 66 -6.38 16.99 -6.22
N GLU A 67 -7.17 18.07 -6.21
CA GLU A 67 -7.92 18.52 -5.02
C GLU A 67 -9.45 18.61 -5.20
N ASP A 68 -10.00 18.28 -6.38
CA ASP A 68 -11.43 18.40 -6.63
C ASP A 68 -12.22 17.21 -6.07
N PHE A 69 -12.46 17.25 -4.75
CA PHE A 69 -13.33 16.30 -4.07
C PHE A 69 -14.75 16.27 -4.62
N GLU A 70 -15.30 17.38 -5.13
CA GLU A 70 -16.66 17.40 -5.71
C GLU A 70 -16.72 16.64 -7.03
N GLN A 71 -15.68 16.75 -7.87
CA GLN A 71 -15.55 15.90 -9.03
C GLN A 71 -15.40 14.42 -8.65
N LEU A 72 -14.57 14.11 -7.66
CA LEU A 72 -14.38 12.74 -7.22
C LEU A 72 -15.67 12.13 -6.64
N GLU A 73 -16.45 12.88 -5.87
CA GLU A 73 -17.75 12.45 -5.35
C GLU A 73 -18.76 12.16 -6.48
N ARG A 74 -18.73 12.96 -7.56
CA ARG A 74 -19.56 12.71 -8.75
C ARG A 74 -19.15 11.44 -9.50
N GLU A 75 -17.86 11.15 -9.56
CA GLU A 75 -17.32 9.96 -10.24
C GLU A 75 -17.43 8.68 -9.42
N HIS A 76 -17.47 8.81 -8.09
CA HIS A 76 -17.45 7.71 -7.13
C HIS A 76 -18.54 7.93 -6.07
N PRO A 77 -19.76 7.39 -6.28
CA PRO A 77 -20.92 7.65 -5.41
C PRO A 77 -20.73 7.31 -3.93
N HIS A 78 -19.83 6.35 -3.61
CA HIS A 78 -19.54 5.92 -2.24
C HIS A 78 -18.35 6.65 -1.59
N LEU A 79 -17.71 7.59 -2.30
CA LEU A 79 -16.49 8.24 -1.84
C LEU A 79 -16.65 8.97 -0.49
N ALA A 80 -17.75 9.69 -0.32
CA ALA A 80 -18.01 10.43 0.91
C ALA A 80 -18.15 9.48 2.12
N GLU A 81 -18.80 8.32 1.92
CA GLU A 81 -18.94 7.27 2.94
C GLU A 81 -17.56 6.65 3.24
N ASP A 82 -16.76 6.36 2.22
CA ASP A 82 -15.41 5.80 2.37
C ASP A 82 -14.48 6.71 3.18
N ILE A 83 -14.48 8.00 2.88
CA ILE A 83 -13.64 8.97 3.61
C ILE A 83 -14.17 9.17 5.03
N THR A 84 -15.48 9.13 5.23
CA THR A 84 -16.09 9.20 6.56
C THR A 84 -15.63 8.03 7.43
N HIS A 85 -15.79 6.79 6.96
CA HIS A 85 -15.36 5.61 7.71
C HIS A 85 -13.85 5.57 7.95
N TRP A 86 -13.07 6.06 7.00
CA TRP A 86 -11.63 6.23 7.20
C TRP A 86 -11.32 7.24 8.31
N ALA A 87 -11.97 8.39 8.33
CA ALA A 87 -11.79 9.38 9.37
C ALA A 87 -12.20 8.85 10.75
N GLU A 88 -13.28 8.06 10.82
CA GLU A 88 -13.71 7.39 12.07
C GLU A 88 -12.67 6.36 12.55
N SER A 89 -12.18 5.50 11.66
CA SER A 89 -11.11 4.54 11.97
C SER A 89 -9.82 5.22 12.43
N LEU A 90 -9.47 6.34 11.79
CA LEU A 90 -8.35 7.17 12.15
C LEU A 90 -8.55 7.81 13.54
N ASP A 91 -9.75 8.34 13.80
CA ASP A 91 -10.11 8.93 15.10
C ASP A 91 -10.06 7.91 16.23
N GLU A 92 -10.59 6.70 16.00
CA GLU A 92 -10.53 5.58 16.96
C GLU A 92 -9.07 5.16 17.22
N SER A 93 -8.25 5.10 16.17
CA SER A 93 -6.86 4.62 16.26
C SER A 93 -5.89 5.64 16.87
N LEU A 94 -6.16 6.94 16.74
CA LEU A 94 -5.27 8.02 17.15
C LEU A 94 -5.85 8.93 18.25
N GLY A 95 -7.13 8.80 18.59
CA GLY A 95 -7.81 9.60 19.60
C GLY A 95 -7.87 11.09 19.25
N MET A 96 -8.03 11.44 17.97
CA MET A 96 -7.89 12.82 17.48
C MET A 96 -9.07 13.74 17.81
N ARG A 97 -10.21 13.17 18.24
CA ARG A 97 -11.49 13.86 18.47
C ARG A 97 -11.89 14.68 17.24
N LEU A 98 -11.98 14.00 16.11
CA LEU A 98 -12.45 14.58 14.85
C LEU A 98 -13.95 14.92 14.90
N PRO A 99 -14.40 15.93 14.16
CA PRO A 99 -15.82 16.19 14.02
C PRO A 99 -16.51 15.08 13.22
N PRO A 100 -17.78 14.75 13.51
CA PRO A 100 -18.53 13.77 12.74
C PRO A 100 -18.74 14.25 11.30
N ALA A 101 -18.50 13.37 10.33
CA ALA A 101 -18.63 13.69 8.91
C ALA A 101 -20.10 13.83 8.47
N ALA A 102 -20.32 14.54 7.37
CA ALA A 102 -21.62 14.61 6.72
C ALA A 102 -21.97 13.32 6.00
N THR A 103 -22.96 12.58 6.52
CA THR A 103 -23.69 11.57 5.75
C THR A 103 -25.04 12.13 5.31
N ALA A 104 -25.62 11.57 4.25
CA ALA A 104 -26.81 12.07 3.55
C ALA A 104 -28.12 12.16 4.39
N GLN A 105 -28.08 11.97 5.72
CA GLN A 105 -29.24 11.78 6.59
C GLN A 105 -29.30 12.65 7.87
N GLY A 106 -28.62 13.81 7.99
CA GLY A 106 -28.78 14.59 9.24
C GLY A 106 -28.14 15.97 9.34
N ARG A 107 -28.73 16.84 10.19
CA ARG A 107 -28.77 18.31 10.11
C ARG A 107 -27.67 19.12 10.85
N LEU A 108 -26.52 18.52 11.17
CA LEU A 108 -25.39 19.20 11.84
C LEU A 108 -24.07 18.49 11.49
N THR A 109 -23.58 18.72 10.28
CA THR A 109 -22.45 17.96 9.74
C THR A 109 -21.43 18.84 9.01
N VAL A 110 -20.17 18.39 9.01
CA VAL A 110 -19.03 19.11 8.45
C VAL A 110 -18.77 18.62 7.00
N PRO A 111 -18.63 19.53 5.99
CA PRO A 111 -18.26 19.14 4.63
C PRO A 111 -16.96 18.33 4.59
N LEU A 112 -16.85 17.39 3.64
CA LEU A 112 -15.67 16.53 3.47
C LEU A 112 -14.34 17.30 3.47
N ARG A 113 -14.29 18.45 2.78
CA ARG A 113 -13.12 19.34 2.77
C ARG A 113 -12.73 19.86 4.16
N GLN A 114 -13.71 20.15 5.01
CA GLN A 114 -13.47 20.61 6.38
C GLN A 114 -13.03 19.46 7.30
N LEU A 115 -13.54 18.24 7.12
CA LEU A 115 -13.05 17.05 7.82
C LEU A 115 -11.57 16.79 7.52
N VAL A 116 -11.21 16.79 6.23
CA VAL A 116 -9.80 16.64 5.81
C VAL A 116 -8.91 17.76 6.35
N SER A 117 -9.44 18.99 6.42
CA SER A 117 -8.72 20.12 7.01
C SER A 117 -8.52 19.94 8.51
N ALA A 118 -9.53 19.45 9.25
CA ALA A 118 -9.41 19.13 10.66
C ALA A 118 -8.35 18.05 10.92
N ILE A 119 -8.29 17.01 10.09
CA ILE A 119 -7.22 15.99 10.17
C ILE A 119 -5.84 16.62 9.98
N SER A 120 -5.71 17.49 8.97
CA SER A 120 -4.44 18.18 8.69
C SER A 120 -4.00 19.04 9.87
N GLU A 121 -4.92 19.78 10.50
CA GLU A 121 -4.66 20.63 11.66
C GLU A 121 -4.29 19.81 12.90
N ARG A 122 -5.04 18.73 13.20
CA ARG A 122 -4.79 17.85 14.35
C ARG A 122 -3.41 17.19 14.30
N LEU A 123 -2.94 16.87 13.10
CA LEU A 123 -1.66 16.22 12.88
C LEU A 123 -0.54 17.23 12.56
N SER A 124 -0.83 18.54 12.57
CA SER A 124 0.13 19.60 12.21
C SER A 124 0.78 19.39 10.85
N LEU A 125 0.02 18.87 9.88
CA LEU A 125 0.45 18.59 8.52
C LEU A 125 0.16 19.78 7.60
N ASP A 126 0.87 19.85 6.47
CA ASP A 126 0.53 20.80 5.40
C ASP A 126 -0.84 20.44 4.82
N GLY A 127 -1.84 21.29 5.07
CA GLY A 127 -3.21 21.01 4.67
C GLY A 127 -3.43 20.92 3.16
N ARG A 128 -2.61 21.56 2.31
CA ARG A 128 -2.73 21.44 0.85
C ARG A 128 -2.18 20.08 0.39
N LEU A 129 -0.98 19.74 0.82
CA LEU A 129 -0.35 18.46 0.47
C LEU A 129 -1.17 17.28 1.00
N THR A 130 -1.69 17.37 2.22
CA THR A 130 -2.55 16.36 2.82
C THR A 130 -3.86 16.19 2.03
N ARG A 131 -4.52 17.30 1.64
CA ARG A 131 -5.72 17.25 0.79
C ARG A 131 -5.46 16.59 -0.56
N ALA A 132 -4.39 17.00 -1.25
CA ALA A 132 -4.02 16.42 -2.53
C ALA A 132 -3.68 14.93 -2.44
N PHE A 133 -3.01 14.53 -1.34
CA PHE A 133 -2.71 13.13 -1.06
C PHE A 133 -3.99 12.32 -0.84
N ILE A 134 -4.89 12.77 0.04
CA ILE A 134 -6.15 12.07 0.35
C ILE A 134 -7.01 11.92 -0.91
N ALA A 135 -7.17 12.99 -1.70
CA ALA A 135 -7.92 12.92 -2.95
C ALA A 135 -7.30 11.91 -3.95
N THR A 136 -5.97 11.87 -4.06
CA THR A 136 -5.27 10.87 -4.90
C THR A 136 -5.45 9.46 -4.36
N PHE A 137 -5.33 9.27 -3.04
CA PHE A 137 -5.50 7.99 -2.37
C PHE A 137 -6.88 7.41 -2.65
N PHE A 138 -7.93 8.15 -2.32
CA PHE A 138 -9.28 7.63 -2.52
C PHE A 138 -9.67 7.49 -3.99
N ARG A 139 -9.15 8.31 -4.90
CA ARG A 139 -9.34 8.12 -6.35
C ARG A 139 -8.84 6.75 -6.80
N ASP A 140 -7.58 6.44 -6.50
CA ASP A 140 -6.95 5.20 -6.96
C ASP A 140 -7.55 3.98 -6.23
N VAL A 141 -7.84 4.10 -4.93
CA VAL A 141 -8.50 3.05 -4.13
C VAL A 141 -9.91 2.78 -4.67
N ALA A 142 -10.74 3.81 -4.87
CA ALA A 142 -12.10 3.64 -5.40
C ALA A 142 -12.08 3.08 -6.82
N ARG A 143 -11.08 3.45 -7.64
CA ARG A 143 -10.91 2.88 -8.97
C ARG A 143 -10.56 1.40 -8.92
N TYR A 144 -9.60 1.02 -8.07
CA TYR A 144 -9.18 -0.38 -7.93
C TYR A 144 -10.31 -1.24 -7.33
N LEU A 145 -11.01 -0.74 -6.29
CA LEU A 145 -12.07 -1.47 -5.59
C LEU A 145 -13.47 -1.26 -6.17
N GLY A 146 -13.59 -0.72 -7.40
CA GLY A 146 -14.88 -0.43 -8.03
C GLY A 146 -15.76 -1.68 -8.27
N GLY A 147 -15.15 -2.85 -8.43
CA GLY A 147 -15.83 -4.15 -8.49
C GLY A 147 -14.84 -5.32 -8.43
N PRO A 148 -15.26 -6.51 -7.94
CA PRO A 148 -14.39 -7.68 -7.85
C PRO A 148 -13.86 -8.14 -9.23
N ASP A 149 -14.71 -8.05 -10.26
CA ASP A 149 -14.38 -8.46 -11.64
C ASP A 149 -14.08 -7.26 -12.56
N ASP A 150 -13.81 -6.09 -11.99
CA ASP A 150 -13.45 -4.91 -12.79
C ASP A 150 -12.14 -5.17 -13.56
N ALA A 151 -12.17 -4.91 -14.86
CA ALA A 151 -11.05 -5.19 -15.75
C ALA A 151 -9.73 -4.51 -15.33
N ALA A 152 -9.78 -3.31 -14.73
CA ALA A 152 -8.56 -2.66 -14.25
C ALA A 152 -8.05 -3.29 -12.95
N ARG A 153 -8.95 -3.75 -12.07
CA ARG A 153 -8.56 -4.49 -10.86
C ARG A 153 -7.93 -5.82 -11.22
N VAL A 154 -8.52 -6.56 -12.16
CA VAL A 154 -7.95 -7.81 -12.69
C VAL A 154 -6.61 -7.52 -13.35
N ALA A 155 -6.53 -6.58 -14.30
CA ALA A 155 -5.28 -6.27 -15.00
C ALA A 155 -4.16 -5.82 -14.05
N ALA A 156 -4.48 -5.03 -13.01
CA ALA A 156 -3.50 -4.65 -12.00
C ALA A 156 -2.96 -5.84 -11.19
N ARG A 157 -3.82 -6.82 -10.85
CA ARG A 157 -3.41 -8.05 -10.17
C ARG A 157 -2.54 -8.92 -11.07
N GLU A 158 -2.94 -9.11 -12.32
CA GLU A 158 -2.19 -9.88 -13.33
C GLU A 158 -0.83 -9.25 -13.62
N GLU A 159 -0.73 -7.92 -13.70
CA GLU A 159 0.54 -7.21 -13.87
C GLU A 159 1.49 -7.50 -12.70
N VAL A 160 1.00 -7.42 -11.46
CA VAL A 160 1.82 -7.71 -10.27
C VAL A 160 2.22 -9.19 -10.23
N ALA A 161 1.29 -10.12 -10.45
CA ALA A 161 1.56 -11.55 -10.49
C ALA A 161 2.56 -11.93 -11.60
N GLY A 162 2.40 -11.35 -12.80
CA GLY A 162 3.29 -11.54 -13.93
C GLY A 162 4.72 -11.07 -13.65
N VAL A 163 4.89 -9.94 -12.96
CA VAL A 163 6.22 -9.46 -12.54
C VAL A 163 6.83 -10.39 -11.48
N ILE A 164 6.06 -10.86 -10.50
CA ILE A 164 6.54 -11.84 -9.50
C ILE A 164 7.00 -13.13 -10.19
N SER A 165 6.18 -13.67 -11.07
CA SER A 165 6.44 -14.90 -11.82
C SER A 165 7.67 -14.79 -12.71
N SER A 166 7.73 -13.76 -13.57
CA SER A 166 8.80 -13.58 -14.55
C SER A 166 10.17 -13.29 -13.93
N THR A 167 10.20 -12.66 -12.75
CA THR A 167 11.45 -12.39 -12.02
C THR A 167 11.87 -13.54 -11.10
N GLY A 168 10.97 -14.51 -10.84
CA GLY A 168 11.18 -15.55 -9.82
C GLY A 168 11.34 -14.96 -8.41
N ALA A 169 10.72 -13.80 -8.15
CA ALA A 169 10.91 -13.09 -6.89
C ALA A 169 10.33 -13.87 -5.71
N ARG A 170 11.13 -13.94 -4.64
CA ARG A 170 10.73 -14.58 -3.38
C ARG A 170 10.42 -13.57 -2.28
N VAL A 171 10.63 -12.29 -2.55
CA VAL A 171 10.31 -11.20 -1.61
C VAL A 171 9.43 -10.19 -2.33
N VAL A 172 8.28 -9.87 -1.74
CA VAL A 172 7.35 -8.86 -2.23
C VAL A 172 7.26 -7.74 -1.21
N LEU A 173 7.65 -6.54 -1.63
CA LEU A 173 7.59 -5.29 -0.87
C LEU A 173 6.40 -4.48 -1.39
N ALA A 174 5.33 -4.34 -0.62
CA ALA A 174 4.11 -3.71 -1.10
C ALA A 174 3.69 -2.53 -0.22
N HIS A 175 3.59 -1.35 -0.82
CA HIS A 175 3.31 -0.10 -0.10
C HIS A 175 1.89 0.39 -0.38
N SER A 176 1.19 0.86 0.67
CA SER A 176 -0.12 1.53 0.53
C SER A 176 -1.10 0.69 -0.28
N LEU A 177 -1.79 1.27 -1.29
CA LEU A 177 -2.67 0.52 -2.21
C LEU A 177 -1.99 -0.70 -2.85
N GLY A 178 -0.68 -0.63 -3.11
CA GLY A 178 0.09 -1.76 -3.65
C GLY A 178 0.06 -2.99 -2.75
N SER A 179 -0.08 -2.82 -1.43
CA SER A 179 -0.29 -3.95 -0.51
C SER A 179 -1.62 -4.68 -0.74
N VAL A 180 -2.66 -3.95 -1.14
CA VAL A 180 -3.95 -4.52 -1.52
C VAL A 180 -3.81 -5.27 -2.84
N VAL A 181 -3.22 -4.63 -3.86
CA VAL A 181 -3.02 -5.26 -5.18
C VAL A 181 -2.17 -6.53 -5.07
N ALA A 182 -1.08 -6.48 -4.32
CA ALA A 182 -0.20 -7.64 -4.10
C ALA A 182 -0.90 -8.76 -3.32
N TYR A 183 -1.66 -8.43 -2.27
CA TYR A 183 -2.42 -9.41 -1.49
C TYR A 183 -3.40 -10.18 -2.37
N GLU A 184 -4.16 -9.48 -3.23
CA GLU A 184 -5.14 -10.12 -4.11
C GLU A 184 -4.49 -10.86 -5.27
N ALA A 185 -3.36 -10.36 -5.81
CA ALA A 185 -2.59 -11.08 -6.82
C ALA A 185 -2.07 -12.41 -6.27
N LEU A 186 -1.53 -12.43 -5.04
CA LEU A 186 -1.02 -13.64 -4.41
C LEU A 186 -2.13 -14.65 -4.04
N HIS A 187 -3.36 -14.18 -3.80
CA HIS A 187 -4.52 -15.07 -3.62
C HIS A 187 -5.04 -15.61 -4.95
N ALA A 188 -5.05 -14.80 -6.01
CA ALA A 188 -5.46 -15.22 -7.35
C ALA A 188 -4.48 -16.24 -7.98
N HIS A 189 -3.21 -16.16 -7.59
CA HIS A 189 -2.12 -17.02 -8.08
C HIS A 189 -1.47 -17.80 -6.94
N PRO A 190 -2.16 -18.81 -6.37
CA PRO A 190 -1.66 -19.59 -5.25
C PRO A 190 -0.39 -20.42 -5.57
N GLU A 191 -0.05 -20.56 -6.85
CA GLU A 191 1.21 -21.15 -7.33
C GLU A 191 2.44 -20.26 -7.14
N LEU A 192 2.27 -18.97 -6.85
CA LEU A 192 3.38 -18.06 -6.58
C LEU A 192 3.91 -18.25 -5.17
N GLU A 193 5.15 -18.74 -5.10
CA GLU A 193 5.80 -19.03 -3.83
C GLU A 193 6.69 -17.85 -3.39
N VAL A 194 6.31 -17.19 -2.31
CA VAL A 194 6.94 -15.99 -1.75
C VAL A 194 7.43 -16.27 -0.32
N ASP A 195 8.74 -16.13 -0.10
CA ASP A 195 9.36 -16.32 1.20
C ASP A 195 9.12 -15.18 2.20
N LEU A 196 8.84 -13.97 1.68
CA LEU A 196 8.48 -12.79 2.47
C LEU A 196 7.50 -11.90 1.71
N PHE A 197 6.32 -11.70 2.29
CA PHE A 197 5.43 -10.60 1.95
C PHE A 197 5.57 -9.50 3.01
N LEU A 198 6.12 -8.34 2.63
CA LEU A 198 6.31 -7.19 3.51
C LEU A 198 5.36 -6.07 3.08
N THR A 199 4.35 -5.79 3.91
CA THR A 199 3.39 -4.72 3.70
C THR A 199 3.79 -3.45 4.47
N LEU A 200 3.84 -2.32 3.77
CA LEU A 200 4.32 -1.04 4.30
C LEU A 200 3.19 0.00 4.24
N GLY A 201 2.80 0.59 5.37
CA GLY A 201 1.74 1.58 5.42
C GLY A 201 0.42 1.06 4.83
N SER A 202 0.05 -0.18 5.15
CA SER A 202 -1.01 -0.89 4.44
C SER A 202 -2.42 -0.47 4.89
N PRO A 203 -3.33 -0.12 3.97
CA PRO A 203 -4.74 0.08 4.27
C PRO A 203 -5.56 -1.21 4.25
N LEU A 204 -4.94 -2.40 4.13
CA LEU A 204 -5.67 -3.68 4.00
C LEU A 204 -6.71 -3.88 5.12
N ALA A 205 -6.44 -3.41 6.34
CA ALA A 205 -7.34 -3.53 7.48
C ALA A 205 -8.44 -2.45 7.54
N LEU A 206 -8.41 -1.45 6.64
CA LEU A 206 -9.31 -0.32 6.64
C LEU A 206 -10.74 -0.76 6.33
N ARG A 207 -11.58 -0.80 7.35
CA ARG A 207 -13.01 -1.16 7.26
C ARG A 207 -13.77 -0.17 6.38
N HIS A 208 -14.83 -0.68 5.75
CA HIS A 208 -15.77 0.01 4.87
C HIS A 208 -15.18 0.66 3.61
N GLY A 209 -13.86 0.88 3.54
CA GLY A 209 -13.17 1.35 2.34
C GLY A 209 -12.41 0.26 1.58
N VAL A 210 -11.65 -0.59 2.31
CA VAL A 210 -10.74 -1.59 1.71
C VAL A 210 -11.08 -3.01 2.16
N PHE A 211 -11.01 -3.29 3.46
CA PHE A 211 -11.08 -4.64 4.01
C PHE A 211 -12.31 -5.42 3.54
N ASP A 212 -13.49 -4.81 3.64
CA ASP A 212 -14.76 -5.45 3.29
C ASP A 212 -14.94 -5.67 1.77
N ARG A 213 -14.07 -5.08 0.94
CA ARG A 213 -14.09 -5.15 -0.53
C ARG A 213 -12.97 -6.03 -1.09
N LEU A 214 -12.17 -6.66 -0.23
CA LEU A 214 -11.06 -7.52 -0.64
C LEU A 214 -11.53 -8.73 -1.44
N SER A 215 -10.64 -9.26 -2.27
CA SER A 215 -10.80 -10.48 -3.03
C SER A 215 -9.60 -11.40 -2.75
N PRO A 216 -9.77 -12.51 -2.01
CA PRO A 216 -11.01 -13.05 -1.48
C PRO A 216 -11.63 -12.16 -0.39
N ALA A 217 -12.95 -12.23 -0.28
CA ALA A 217 -13.68 -11.52 0.77
C ALA A 217 -13.28 -12.05 2.15
N PRO A 218 -13.13 -11.18 3.17
CA PRO A 218 -12.83 -11.62 4.53
C PRO A 218 -13.87 -12.60 5.06
N LEU A 219 -13.41 -13.63 5.78
CA LEU A 219 -14.25 -14.62 6.44
C LEU A 219 -14.22 -14.39 7.96
N ALA A 220 -15.40 -14.41 8.59
CA ALA A 220 -15.54 -14.17 10.04
C ALA A 220 -14.82 -12.90 10.54
N ASP A 221 -14.89 -11.81 9.76
CA ASP A 221 -14.27 -10.50 10.06
C ASP A 221 -12.71 -10.55 10.11
N THR A 222 -12.13 -11.55 9.43
CA THR A 222 -10.67 -11.73 9.26
C THR A 222 -10.29 -12.03 7.82
N GLY A 223 -9.15 -11.49 7.38
CA GLY A 223 -8.50 -11.85 6.11
C GLY A 223 -7.49 -12.98 6.31
N GLU A 224 -7.21 -13.70 5.24
CA GLU A 224 -6.34 -14.89 5.26
C GLU A 224 -4.97 -14.59 4.66
N ARG A 225 -3.92 -15.21 5.18
CA ARG A 225 -2.60 -15.18 4.53
C ARG A 225 -2.68 -15.93 3.19
N PRO A 226 -2.22 -15.36 2.07
CA PRO A 226 -2.14 -16.09 0.80
C PRO A 226 -1.34 -17.39 0.96
N THR A 227 -1.79 -18.48 0.34
CA THR A 227 -1.24 -19.83 0.58
C THR A 227 0.24 -19.94 0.23
N GLY A 228 0.67 -19.31 -0.86
CA GLY A 228 2.07 -19.30 -1.30
C GLY A 228 2.99 -18.37 -0.50
N VAL A 229 2.48 -17.65 0.50
CA VAL A 229 3.28 -16.75 1.36
C VAL A 229 3.76 -17.48 2.60
N ARG A 230 5.08 -17.71 2.68
CA ARG A 230 5.71 -18.41 3.82
C ARG A 230 5.80 -17.54 5.07
N ARG A 231 6.05 -16.25 4.89
CA ARG A 231 6.15 -15.28 5.99
C ARG A 231 5.53 -13.95 5.59
N TRP A 232 4.67 -13.40 6.45
CA TRP A 232 4.06 -12.09 6.26
C TRP A 232 4.45 -11.16 7.41
N VAL A 233 5.10 -10.06 7.08
CA VAL A 233 5.41 -8.96 7.99
C VAL A 233 4.63 -7.72 7.57
N ASN A 234 3.95 -7.09 8.51
CA ASN A 234 3.35 -5.77 8.34
C ASN A 234 4.16 -4.72 9.11
N LEU A 235 4.42 -3.57 8.50
CA LEU A 235 5.06 -2.42 9.13
C LEU A 235 4.22 -1.17 8.91
N SER A 236 3.93 -0.47 10.00
CA SER A 236 3.20 0.81 10.02
C SER A 236 3.98 1.87 10.78
N ASP A 237 3.89 3.13 10.35
CA ASP A 237 4.35 4.28 11.12
C ASP A 237 3.25 4.75 12.09
N HIS A 238 3.61 5.17 13.31
CA HIS A 238 2.67 5.70 14.32
C HIS A 238 1.76 6.82 13.79
N GLY A 239 2.32 7.74 12.99
CA GLY A 239 1.64 8.85 12.35
C GLY A 239 1.05 8.53 10.97
N ASP A 240 1.19 7.30 10.45
CA ASP A 240 0.61 6.93 9.16
C ASP A 240 -0.92 6.86 9.24
N ILE A 241 -1.57 7.87 8.66
CA ILE A 241 -3.03 8.00 8.66
C ILE A 241 -3.74 6.98 7.77
N VAL A 242 -3.01 6.28 6.89
CA VAL A 242 -3.56 5.26 6.00
C VAL A 242 -3.47 3.87 6.64
N ALA A 243 -2.43 3.63 7.45
CA ALA A 243 -2.15 2.35 8.09
C ALA A 243 -2.98 2.12 9.36
N VAL A 244 -4.30 2.25 9.23
CA VAL A 244 -5.30 2.08 10.30
C VAL A 244 -6.40 1.11 9.85
N PRO A 245 -7.06 0.40 10.78
CA PRO A 245 -6.88 0.41 12.23
C PRO A 245 -5.68 -0.42 12.69
N ARG A 246 -5.20 -0.15 13.91
CA ARG A 246 -4.13 -0.90 14.58
C ARG A 246 -4.64 -1.58 15.87
N PRO A 247 -4.13 -2.77 16.23
CA PRO A 247 -3.13 -3.57 15.50
C PRO A 247 -3.72 -4.22 14.23
N PHE A 248 -2.93 -4.24 13.16
CA PHE A 248 -3.30 -4.82 11.87
C PHE A 248 -3.62 -6.32 11.99
N LYS A 249 -2.87 -7.03 12.84
CA LYS A 249 -3.02 -8.46 13.10
C LYS A 249 -4.39 -8.84 13.67
N ARG A 250 -5.17 -7.89 14.21
CA ARG A 250 -6.57 -8.13 14.62
C ARG A 250 -7.42 -8.58 13.43
N ARG A 251 -7.15 -8.06 12.23
CA ARG A 251 -7.86 -8.39 10.99
C ARG A 251 -7.15 -9.46 10.18
N PHE A 252 -5.84 -9.56 10.29
CA PHE A 252 -5.03 -10.55 9.59
C PHE A 252 -4.24 -11.40 10.59
N PRO A 253 -4.88 -12.38 11.25
CA PRO A 253 -4.22 -13.21 12.26
C PRO A 253 -3.04 -14.03 11.68
N GLY A 254 -3.05 -14.28 10.37
CA GLY A 254 -1.96 -14.94 9.64
C GLY A 254 -0.70 -14.09 9.42
N VAL A 255 -0.69 -12.82 9.86
CA VAL A 255 0.53 -11.99 9.88
C VAL A 255 1.48 -12.49 10.97
N ASP A 256 2.70 -12.84 10.59
CA ASP A 256 3.70 -13.36 11.52
C ASP A 256 4.19 -12.26 12.47
N LEU A 257 4.56 -11.09 11.91
CA LEU A 257 4.96 -9.90 12.68
C LEU A 257 4.16 -8.67 12.25
N ASP A 258 3.58 -7.98 13.22
CA ASP A 258 2.88 -6.70 13.04
C ASP A 258 3.65 -5.63 13.81
N LEU A 259 4.44 -4.86 13.07
CA LEU A 259 5.42 -3.91 13.60
C LEU A 259 4.89 -2.48 13.46
N THR A 260 5.19 -1.68 14.48
CA THR A 260 4.94 -0.23 14.45
C THR A 260 6.22 0.49 14.82
N ASP A 261 6.60 1.49 14.03
CA ASP A 261 7.82 2.28 14.24
C ASP A 261 7.55 3.79 14.05
N SER A 262 8.49 4.65 14.45
CA SER A 262 8.47 6.08 14.16
C SER A 262 9.45 6.36 13.02
N ILE A 263 8.95 6.22 11.80
CA ILE A 263 9.72 6.24 10.55
C ILE A 263 9.89 7.68 10.05
N ALA A 264 8.84 8.49 10.03
CA ALA A 264 8.92 9.89 9.64
C ALA A 264 7.79 10.78 10.21
N PRO A 265 8.07 11.67 11.18
CA PRO A 265 7.05 12.53 11.79
C PRO A 265 6.41 13.56 10.82
N PHE A 266 7.02 13.84 9.66
CA PHE A 266 6.52 14.81 8.67
C PHE A 266 6.31 14.22 7.27
N ASP A 267 6.59 12.92 7.09
CA ASP A 267 6.50 12.23 5.79
C ASP A 267 5.87 10.84 5.96
N PHE A 268 4.80 10.82 6.77
CA PHE A 268 4.20 9.66 7.43
C PHE A 268 3.82 8.50 6.50
N HIS A 269 3.66 8.76 5.20
CA HIS A 269 3.21 7.75 4.24
C HIS A 269 4.12 7.59 3.00
N ARG A 270 5.25 8.31 2.90
CA ARG A 270 6.15 8.10 1.77
C ARG A 270 6.93 6.81 1.92
N VAL A 271 6.87 5.99 0.87
CA VAL A 271 7.56 4.70 0.83
C VAL A 271 9.06 4.81 1.06
N ALA A 272 9.71 5.88 0.59
CA ALA A 272 11.15 6.08 0.77
C ALA A 272 11.58 6.06 2.25
N SER A 273 10.76 6.64 3.14
CA SER A 273 11.05 6.63 4.58
C SER A 273 10.95 5.22 5.15
N TYR A 274 9.92 4.44 4.77
CA TYR A 274 9.81 3.03 5.14
C TYR A 274 11.01 2.21 4.65
N LEU A 275 11.37 2.32 3.37
CA LEU A 275 12.45 1.54 2.76
C LEU A 275 13.82 1.82 3.39
N ARG A 276 14.04 3.05 3.85
CA ARG A 276 15.28 3.47 4.54
C ARG A 276 15.31 3.10 6.02
N SER A 277 14.21 2.60 6.59
CA SER A 277 14.14 2.28 8.01
C SER A 277 15.00 1.07 8.36
N SER A 278 15.57 1.09 9.57
CA SER A 278 16.33 -0.03 10.12
C SER A 278 15.47 -1.28 10.31
N VAL A 279 14.15 -1.12 10.52
CA VAL A 279 13.21 -2.25 10.64
C VAL A 279 13.04 -2.97 9.30
N VAL A 280 12.89 -2.25 8.18
CA VAL A 280 12.86 -2.86 6.85
C VAL A 280 14.19 -3.54 6.56
N ALA A 281 15.32 -2.87 6.85
CA ALA A 281 16.64 -3.44 6.65
C ALA A 281 16.83 -4.76 7.42
N ALA A 282 16.48 -4.79 8.71
CA ALA A 282 16.54 -6.00 9.54
C ALA A 282 15.60 -7.10 9.05
N THR A 283 14.42 -6.73 8.55
CA THR A 283 13.44 -7.69 8.00
C THR A 283 13.95 -8.34 6.71
N LEU A 284 14.68 -7.59 5.88
CA LEU A 284 15.21 -8.04 4.59
C LEU A 284 16.57 -8.74 4.69
N ALA A 285 17.37 -8.47 5.71
CA ALA A 285 18.72 -9.01 5.87
C ALA A 285 18.83 -10.54 5.63
N PRO A 286 17.92 -11.39 6.15
CA PRO A 286 17.99 -12.84 5.92
C PRO A 286 17.82 -13.25 4.44
N TYR A 287 17.21 -12.39 3.62
CA TYR A 287 16.86 -12.69 2.24
C TYR A 287 17.89 -12.15 1.22
N LEU A 288 18.89 -11.38 1.68
CA LEU A 288 19.95 -10.84 0.84
C LEU A 288 21.14 -11.80 0.67
N VAL A 289 21.30 -12.75 1.59
CA VAL A 289 22.40 -13.73 1.58
C VAL A 289 22.07 -14.89 0.64
N LYS A 290 23.03 -15.32 -0.19
CA LYS A 290 22.83 -16.46 -1.10
C LYS A 290 22.66 -17.76 -0.32
N ASP A 291 21.73 -18.60 -0.78
CA ASP A 291 21.51 -20.00 -0.38
C ASP A 291 22.71 -20.95 -0.65
N THR A 292 23.90 -20.43 -0.94
CA THR A 292 25.09 -21.23 -1.26
C THR A 292 26.09 -21.41 -0.10
N ASP A 293 25.94 -20.70 1.03
CA ASP A 293 26.93 -20.78 2.13
C ASP A 293 26.63 -21.84 3.20
N VAL A 294 25.51 -22.58 3.10
CA VAL A 294 25.12 -23.56 4.15
C VAL A 294 25.45 -25.01 3.76
N ARG A 295 25.86 -25.30 2.51
CA ARG A 295 26.20 -26.68 2.07
C ARG A 295 27.69 -26.94 1.85
N GLY A 296 28.58 -26.12 2.43
CA GLY A 296 30.02 -26.18 2.19
C GLY A 296 30.90 -26.63 3.37
N SER A 297 30.39 -26.80 4.58
CA SER A 297 31.26 -27.04 5.76
C SER A 297 31.22 -28.44 6.38
N ASP A 298 30.40 -29.36 5.89
CA ASP A 298 30.35 -30.74 6.43
C ASP A 298 30.89 -31.76 5.42
N ALA A 299 32.18 -31.68 5.12
CA ALA A 299 32.98 -32.80 4.61
C ALA A 299 34.48 -32.46 4.73
N ASN A 300 35.05 -32.69 5.91
CA ASN A 300 36.43 -33.15 6.03
C ASN A 300 36.62 -33.94 7.33
#